data_AF-A0A227FK01-F1
#
_entry.id   AF-A0A227FK01-F1
#
_cell.length_a   1.000
_cell.length_b   1.000
_cell.length_c   1.000
_cell.angle_alpha   90.00
_cell.angle_beta   90.00
_cell.angle_gamma   90.00
#
_symmetry.space_group_name_H-M   'P 1'
#
loop_
_entity.id
_entity.type
_entity.pdbx_description
1 polymer ?
#
loop_
_entity_poly.entity_id
_entity_poly.type
_entity_poly.pdbx_seq_one_letter_code
_entity_poly.pdbx_strand_id
1 'polypeptide(L)' 'KWRQVSGTKAQFATTDTASVEVTLPKVSEKSEKLTFEVAVNDNDGAIITKSVVTVVKQEVVVENDPGK' A
#
# COMPACT_ATOMS: atom_id res chain seq x y z
N LYS A 1 8.15 -12.73 -0.64
CA LYS A 1 6.69 -12.56 -0.43
C LYS A 1 6.33 -11.22 0.21
N TRP A 2 5.39 -10.49 -0.38
CA TRP A 2 4.86 -9.21 0.08
C TRP A 2 3.60 -9.37 0.93
N ARG A 3 3.40 -8.46 1.89
CA ARG A 3 2.13 -8.26 2.59
C ARG A 3 1.95 -6.80 2.99
N GLN A 4 0.71 -6.39 3.23
CA GLN A 4 0.41 -5.15 3.94
C GLN A 4 0.36 -5.41 5.44
N VAL A 5 0.99 -4.53 6.22
CA VAL A 5 1.07 -4.60 7.68
C VAL A 5 0.05 -3.70 8.35
N SER A 6 -0.20 -2.50 7.79
CA SER A 6 -1.11 -1.52 8.40
C SER A 6 -1.78 -0.62 7.36
N GLY A 7 -2.85 0.04 7.79
CA GLY A 7 -3.65 0.99 7.01
C GLY A 7 -4.76 0.34 6.18
N THR A 8 -5.52 1.15 5.46
CA THR A 8 -6.60 0.71 4.57
C THR A 8 -6.08 -0.29 3.54
N LYS A 9 -6.82 -1.38 3.34
CA LYS A 9 -6.39 -2.51 2.52
C LYS A 9 -6.16 -2.10 1.06
N ALA A 10 -4.92 -2.21 0.60
CA ALA A 10 -4.52 -2.10 -0.80
C ALA A 10 -4.67 -3.46 -1.52
N GLN A 11 -4.73 -3.41 -2.85
CA GLN A 11 -4.78 -4.60 -3.68
C GLN A 11 -3.41 -4.88 -4.30
N PHE A 12 -2.97 -6.13 -4.24
CA PHE A 12 -1.75 -6.61 -4.86
C PHE A 12 -2.10 -7.42 -6.11
N ALA A 13 -1.38 -7.21 -7.21
CA ALA A 13 -1.53 -8.07 -8.40
C ALA A 13 -0.99 -9.49 -8.16
N THR A 14 0.16 -9.58 -7.49
CA THR A 14 0.81 -10.80 -7.00
C THR A 14 1.57 -10.45 -5.73
N THR A 15 2.01 -11.42 -4.93
CA THR A 15 2.83 -11.15 -3.73
C THR A 15 4.14 -11.91 -3.72
N ASP A 16 4.39 -12.82 -4.66
CA ASP A 16 5.57 -13.68 -4.65
C ASP A 16 6.55 -13.35 -5.78
N THR A 17 6.92 -12.08 -5.84
CA THR A 17 7.80 -11.52 -6.87
C THR A 17 8.75 -10.50 -6.25
N ALA A 18 9.90 -10.28 -6.90
CA ALA A 18 10.86 -9.27 -6.49
C ALA A 18 10.30 -7.84 -6.63
N SER A 19 9.46 -7.61 -7.65
CA SER A 19 8.74 -6.36 -7.88
C SER A 19 7.24 -6.62 -7.90
N VAL A 20 6.45 -5.75 -7.29
CA VAL A 20 5.00 -5.89 -7.15
C VAL A 20 4.28 -4.60 -7.52
N GLU A 21 3.15 -4.76 -8.21
CA GLU A 21 2.20 -3.66 -8.42
C GLU A 21 1.14 -3.67 -7.33
N VAL A 22 0.92 -2.49 -6.76
CA VAL A 22 -0.05 -2.26 -5.69
C VAL A 22 -1.03 -1.17 -6.13
N THR A 23 -2.31 -1.49 -6.17
CA THR A 23 -3.37 -0.50 -6.34
C THR A 23 -3.74 0.05 -4.96
N LEU A 24 -3.48 1.34 -4.77
CA LEU A 24 -3.78 2.04 -3.51
C LEU A 24 -5.29 2.25 -3.35
N PRO A 25 -5.83 2.13 -2.13
CA PRO A 25 -7.26 2.32 -1.88
C PRO A 25 -7.62 3.79 -1.81
N LYS A 26 -8.93 4.08 -1.91
CA LYS A 26 -9.48 5.35 -1.42
C LYS A 26 -9.41 5.35 0.11
N VAL A 27 -8.99 6.46 0.68
CA VAL A 27 -8.88 6.66 2.14
C VAL A 27 -9.90 7.69 2.61
N SER A 28 -10.45 7.50 3.81
CA SER A 28 -11.45 8.41 4.40
C SER A 28 -10.84 9.65 5.03
N GLU A 29 -9.61 9.53 5.54
CA GLU A 29 -8.83 10.62 6.10
C GLU A 29 -8.13 11.43 5.01
N LYS A 30 -7.88 12.72 5.28
CA LYS A 30 -7.10 13.59 4.36
C LYS A 30 -5.78 12.95 3.92
N SER A 31 -5.15 12.19 4.81
CA SER A 31 -4.01 11.34 4.50
C SER A 31 -3.92 10.14 5.44
N GLU A 32 -3.45 9.01 4.92
CA GLU A 32 -3.21 7.79 5.68
C GLU A 32 -1.84 7.18 5.34
N LYS A 33 -1.17 6.58 6.33
CA LYS A 33 0.05 5.79 6.13
C LYS A 33 -0.29 4.32 5.94
N LEU A 34 0.09 3.77 4.79
CA LEU A 34 0.05 2.33 4.53
C LEU A 34 1.47 1.77 4.68
N THR A 35 1.60 0.67 5.41
CA THR A 35 2.88 -0.02 5.59
C THR A 35 2.85 -1.35 4.86
N PHE A 36 3.84 -1.57 4.01
CA PHE A 36 4.06 -2.81 3.27
C PHE A 36 5.34 -3.46 3.76
N GLU A 37 5.38 -4.78 3.77
CA GLU A 37 6.56 -5.56 4.13
C GLU A 37 6.82 -6.63 3.08
N VAL A 38 8.09 -6.80 2.72
CA VAL A 38 8.58 -7.96 1.99
C VAL A 38 9.41 -8.83 2.92
N ALA A 39 9.12 -10.13 2.91
CA ALA A 39 9.98 -11.17 3.49
C ALA A 39 10.64 -11.93 2.34
N VAL A 40 11.96 -12.07 2.41
CA VAL A 40 12.78 -12.86 1.49
C VAL A 40 13.46 -13.95 2.28
N ASN A 41 13.29 -15.20 1.86
CA ASN A 41 14.06 -16.32 2.40
C ASN A 41 15.23 -16.65 1.45
N ASP A 42 16.37 -16.99 2.01
CA ASP A 42 17.39 -17.70 1.24
C ASP A 42 17.08 -19.21 1.18
N ASN A 43 17.92 -19.95 0.46
CA ASN A 43 17.85 -21.40 0.35
C ASN A 43 18.24 -22.14 1.64
N ASP A 44 18.91 -21.46 2.56
CA ASP A 44 19.37 -22.00 3.84
C ASP A 44 18.36 -21.72 4.98
N GLY A 45 17.24 -21.07 4.67
CA GLY A 45 16.11 -20.84 5.56
C GLY A 45 16.19 -19.54 6.37
N ALA A 46 17.20 -18.69 6.17
CA ALA A 46 17.24 -17.37 6.79
C ALA A 46 16.19 -16.47 6.14
N ILE A 47 15.49 -15.68 6.96
CA ILE A 47 14.45 -14.75 6.51
C ILE A 47 14.88 -13.32 6.81
N ILE A 48 14.90 -12.49 5.78
CA ILE A 48 15.12 -11.05 5.88
C ILE A 48 13.82 -10.34 5.56
N THR A 49 13.43 -9.40 6.43
CA THR A 49 12.26 -8.54 6.22
C THR A 49 12.66 -7.09 5.96
N LYS A 50 11.89 -6.40 5.10
CA LYS A 50 12.02 -4.96 4.84
C LYS A 50 10.64 -4.34 4.74
N SER A 51 10.51 -3.12 5.28
CA SER A 51 9.25 -2.38 5.29
C SER A 51 9.34 -1.11 4.45
N VAL A 52 8.23 -0.77 3.78
CA VAL A 52 8.05 0.45 3.00
C VAL A 52 6.78 1.14 3.49
N VAL A 53 6.85 2.45 3.73
CA VAL A 53 5.70 3.27 4.14
C VAL A 53 5.31 4.21 3.01
N THR A 54 4.04 4.16 2.62
CA THR A 54 3.46 5.06 1.61
C THR A 54 2.41 5.93 2.26
N VAL A 55 2.44 7.24 1.98
CA VAL A 55 1.40 8.18 2.41
C VAL A 55 0.40 8.34 1.27
N VAL A 56 -0.83 7.88 1.48
CA VAL A 56 -1.95 8.04 0.54
C VAL A 56 -2.73 9.27 0.96
N LYS A 57 -3.03 10.16 0.01
CA LYS A 57 -3.88 11.32 0.24
C LYS A 57 -5.26 11.06 -0.31
N GLN A 58 -6.28 11.56 0.38
CA GLN A 58 -7.64 11.57 -0.16
C GLN A 58 -7.66 12.41 -1.44
N GLU A 59 -8.31 11.89 -2.47
CA GLU A 59 -8.61 12.65 -3.67
C GLU A 59 -9.66 13.71 -3.32
N VAL A 60 -9.30 14.99 -3.45
CA VAL A 60 -10.23 16.09 -3.18
C VAL A 60 -11.21 16.13 -4.34
N VAL A 61 -12.44 15.65 -4.13
CA VAL A 61 -13.52 15.88 -5.08
C VAL A 61 -13.88 17.35 -4.97
N VAL A 62 -13.42 18.17 -5.92
CA VAL A 62 -13.92 19.53 -6.04
C VAL A 62 -15.35 19.41 -6.54
N GLU A 63 -16.32 19.55 -5.65
CA GLU A 63 -17.71 19.73 -6.08
C GLU A 63 -17.77 21.05 -6.85
N ASN A 64 -17.99 20.97 -8.16
CA ASN A 64 -18.44 22.12 -8.93
C ASN A 64 -19.87 22.39 -8.45
N ASP A 65 -20.02 23.27 -7.47
CA ASP A 65 -21.32 23.81 -7.06
C ASP A 65 -21.95 24.50 -8.29
N PRO A 66 -23.05 23.99 -8.89
CA PRO A 66 -23.72 24.62 -10.01
C PRO A 66 -24.55 25.85 -9.58
N GLY A 67 -24.49 26.25 -8.30
CA GLY A 67 -25.40 27.20 -7.67
C GLY A 67 -24.92 28.64 -7.52
N LYS A 68 -23.92 29.11 -8.28
CA LYS A 68 -23.56 30.54 -8.34
C LYS A 68 -23.82 31.17 -9.70
#